data_AF-A0A451ABR0-F1
#
_entry.id   AF-A0A451ABR0-F1
#
_cell.length_a   1.000
_cell.length_b   1.000
_cell.length_c   1.000
_cell.angle_alpha   90.00
_cell.angle_beta   90.00
_cell.angle_gamma   90.00
#
_symmetry.space_group_name_H-M   'P 1'
#
loop_
_entity.id
_entity.type
_entity.pdbx_description
1 polymer ?
#
loop_
_entity_poly.entity_id
_entity_poly.type
_entity_poly.pdbx_seq_one_letter_code
_entity_poly.pdbx_strand_id
1 'polypeptide(L)'
;MKLHKHIWGSSIFGRRINKRTPGIFQTRVITQGVIPSLHVGYKSSKIKQYFKEEKALHTESTINNTYDFGMGRNLDNLPEPRAIGFSANRRLLEVETISQDCSLAEEVFKKVTRAQIVDGKRVSGLRFDDHRVIALAYYKP
;
A
#
# COMPACT_ATOMS: atom_id res chain seq x y z
N MET A 1 10.92 -11.87 -0.84
CA MET A 1 9.81 -11.25 -0.09
C MET A 1 8.53 -11.34 -0.93
N LYS A 2 7.71 -12.37 -0.73
CA LYS A 2 6.43 -12.61 -1.45
C LYS A 2 5.30 -12.60 -0.42
N LEU A 3 4.99 -11.43 0.12
CA LEU A 3 3.79 -11.17 0.91
C LEU A 3 3.19 -9.88 0.32
N HIS A 4 1.86 -9.72 0.32
CA HIS A 4 1.12 -8.54 -0.16
C HIS A 4 0.66 -8.47 -1.64
N LYS A 5 0.39 -9.58 -2.35
CA LYS A 5 -0.27 -9.47 -3.68
C LYS A 5 -1.77 -9.13 -3.65
N HIS A 6 -2.45 -9.32 -2.52
CA HIS A 6 -3.93 -9.22 -2.44
C HIS A 6 -4.46 -8.09 -1.57
N ILE A 7 -3.61 -7.43 -0.77
CA ILE A 7 -4.05 -6.47 0.26
C ILE A 7 -4.29 -5.06 -0.32
N TRP A 8 -3.54 -4.69 -1.35
CA TRP A 8 -3.54 -3.34 -1.93
C TRP A 8 -4.87 -2.93 -2.57
N GLY A 9 -5.48 -3.81 -3.37
CA GLY A 9 -6.69 -3.48 -4.13
C GLY A 9 -7.88 -3.08 -3.25
N SER A 10 -8.02 -3.64 -2.05
CA SER A 10 -9.11 -3.30 -1.11
C SER A 10 -9.02 -1.87 -0.59
N SER A 11 -7.81 -1.49 -0.15
CA SER A 11 -7.54 -0.21 0.50
C SER A 11 -7.64 0.91 -0.54
N ILE A 12 -7.05 0.69 -1.72
CA ILE A 12 -7.05 1.66 -2.82
C ILE A 12 -8.48 2.01 -3.26
N PHE A 13 -9.34 1.00 -3.45
CA PHE A 13 -10.73 1.24 -3.85
C PHE A 13 -11.68 1.54 -2.67
N GLY A 14 -11.17 1.62 -1.43
CA GLY A 14 -11.98 1.91 -0.24
C GLY A 14 -13.06 0.86 0.03
N ARG A 15 -12.82 -0.40 -0.34
CA ARG A 15 -13.77 -1.50 -0.15
C ARG A 15 -13.22 -2.50 0.85
N ARG A 16 -13.99 -2.80 1.89
CA ARG A 16 -13.67 -3.86 2.85
C ARG A 16 -13.82 -5.22 2.18
N ILE A 17 -12.71 -5.94 1.95
CA ILE A 17 -12.77 -7.32 1.46
C ILE A 17 -13.35 -8.21 2.56
N ASN A 18 -14.43 -8.91 2.23
CA ASN A 18 -14.97 -10.02 3.01
C ASN A 18 -15.15 -11.26 2.11
N LYS A 19 -15.42 -12.43 2.71
CA LYS A 19 -15.64 -13.68 1.96
C LYS A 19 -16.76 -13.62 0.91
N ARG A 20 -17.64 -12.61 1.00
CA ARG A 20 -18.78 -12.40 0.09
C ARG A 20 -18.50 -11.33 -0.97
N THR A 21 -17.32 -10.72 -0.99
CA THR A 21 -16.98 -9.65 -1.95
C THR A 21 -16.76 -10.28 -3.33
N PRO A 22 -17.67 -10.06 -4.30
CA PRO A 22 -17.52 -10.66 -5.62
C PRO A 22 -16.52 -9.84 -6.46
N GLY A 23 -15.48 -10.49 -6.95
CA GLY A 23 -14.47 -9.90 -7.85
C GLY A 23 -13.05 -10.38 -7.56
N ILE A 24 -12.17 -10.26 -8.56
CA ILE A 24 -10.75 -10.59 -8.45
C ILE A 24 -9.98 -9.29 -8.16
N PHE A 25 -9.20 -9.27 -7.07
CA PHE A 25 -8.20 -8.25 -6.81
C PHE A 25 -6.84 -8.78 -7.24
N GLN A 26 -6.18 -8.08 -8.17
CA GLN A 26 -4.86 -8.46 -8.67
C GLN A 26 -3.90 -7.28 -8.56
N THR A 27 -2.76 -7.52 -7.93
CA THR A 27 -1.62 -6.59 -7.91
C THR A 27 -0.46 -7.24 -8.65
N ARG A 28 0.05 -6.59 -9.69
CA ARG A 28 1.24 -7.04 -10.42
C ARG A 28 2.29 -5.92 -10.40
N VAL A 29 3.47 -6.26 -9.91
CA VAL A 29 4.69 -5.45 -10.00
C VAL A 29 5.56 -6.10 -11.08
N ILE A 30 5.94 -5.36 -12.12
CA ILE A 30 6.78 -5.84 -13.22
C ILE A 30 8.14 -5.15 -13.08
N THR A 31 9.22 -5.92 -12.86
CA THR A 31 10.56 -5.38 -12.49
C THR A 31 11.73 -5.97 -13.29
N GLN A 32 11.51 -6.78 -14.33
CA GLN A 32 12.60 -7.50 -15.01
C GLN A 32 12.89 -6.91 -16.40
N GLY A 33 13.98 -6.16 -16.53
CA GLY A 33 14.49 -5.63 -17.81
C GLY A 33 13.68 -4.49 -18.44
N VAL A 34 12.77 -3.87 -17.68
CA VAL A 34 11.88 -2.78 -18.11
C VAL A 34 11.68 -1.77 -17.00
N ILE A 35 11.30 -0.56 -17.40
CA ILE A 35 10.76 0.50 -16.54
C ILE A 35 9.68 -0.10 -15.61
N PRO A 36 9.80 0.01 -14.28
CA PRO A 36 8.85 -0.62 -13.37
C PRO A 36 7.45 -0.03 -13.55
N SER A 37 6.47 -0.92 -13.58
CA SER A 37 5.05 -0.55 -13.59
C SER A 37 4.23 -1.37 -12.59
N LEU A 38 3.28 -0.70 -11.96
CA LEU A 38 2.32 -1.26 -11.02
C LEU A 38 0.94 -1.32 -11.68
N HIS A 39 0.29 -2.47 -11.56
CA HIS A 39 -1.08 -2.68 -12.02
C HIS A 39 -1.94 -3.16 -10.86
N VAL A 40 -3.00 -2.42 -10.54
CA VAL A 40 -3.99 -2.76 -9.51
C VAL A 40 -5.36 -2.89 -10.16
N GLY A 41 -6.00 -4.05 -10.01
CA GLY A 41 -7.33 -4.33 -10.56
C GLY A 41 -8.41 -4.43 -9.49
N TYR A 42 -9.61 -3.93 -9.81
CA TYR A 42 -10.87 -4.20 -9.09
C TYR A 42 -12.01 -4.38 -10.10
N LYS A 43 -12.54 -5.60 -10.20
CA LYS A 43 -13.56 -5.98 -11.20
C LYS A 43 -13.14 -5.53 -12.61
N SER A 44 -13.95 -4.74 -13.31
CA SER A 44 -13.63 -4.22 -14.65
C SER A 44 -12.72 -2.97 -14.64
N SER A 45 -12.41 -2.43 -13.46
CA SER A 45 -11.61 -1.22 -13.29
C SER A 45 -10.14 -1.54 -13.01
N LYS A 46 -9.26 -0.66 -13.48
CA LYS A 46 -7.80 -0.86 -13.40
C LYS A 46 -7.13 0.45 -13.05
N ILE A 47 -6.07 0.36 -12.26
CA ILE A 47 -5.13 1.44 -12.01
C ILE A 47 -3.80 0.98 -12.53
N LYS A 48 -3.15 1.83 -13.31
CA LYS A 48 -1.81 1.61 -13.80
C LYS A 48 -0.93 2.75 -13.32
N GLN A 49 0.25 2.39 -12.84
CA GLN A 49 1.27 3.36 -12.50
C GLN A 49 2.55 2.96 -13.21
N TYR A 50 3.20 3.92 -13.85
CA TYR A 50 4.40 3.70 -14.65
C TYR A 50 5.27 4.95 -14.65
N PHE A 51 6.57 4.79 -14.82
CA PHE A 51 7.44 5.92 -15.08
C PHE A 51 7.26 6.41 -16.51
N LYS A 52 6.90 7.68 -16.63
CA LYS A 52 6.87 8.41 -17.88
C LYS A 52 8.23 9.08 -18.08
N GLU A 53 8.91 8.70 -19.15
CA GLU A 53 10.20 9.25 -19.57
C GLU A 53 11.31 9.18 -18.51
N GLU A 54 11.28 8.20 -17.59
CA GLU A 54 12.23 8.09 -16.46
C GLU A 54 12.26 9.32 -15.53
N LYS A 55 11.26 10.21 -15.64
CA LYS A 55 11.27 11.52 -14.96
C LYS A 55 10.10 11.71 -14.01
N ALA A 56 8.94 11.14 -14.35
CA ALA A 56 7.73 11.32 -13.56
C ALA A 56 6.98 10.01 -13.40
N LEU A 57 6.51 9.74 -12.19
CA LEU A 57 5.59 8.64 -11.94
C LEU A 57 4.18 9.06 -12.36
N HIS A 58 3.63 8.41 -13.37
CA HIS A 58 2.26 8.64 -13.82
C HIS A 58 1.33 7.59 -13.23
N THR A 59 0.20 8.01 -12.68
CA THR A 59 -0.86 7.12 -12.17
C THR A 59 -2.16 7.39 -12.92
N GLU A 60 -2.69 6.38 -13.59
CA GLU A 60 -3.94 6.44 -14.33
C GLU A 60 -4.96 5.44 -13.76
N SER A 61 -6.21 5.90 -13.60
CA SER A 61 -7.35 5.07 -13.19
C SER A 61 -8.34 4.96 -14.34
N THR A 62 -8.71 3.74 -14.71
CA THR A 62 -9.74 3.45 -15.70
C THR A 62 -10.92 2.74 -15.03
N ILE A 63 -12.10 3.34 -15.16
CA ILE A 63 -13.38 2.77 -14.70
C ILE A 63 -14.19 2.38 -15.93
N ASN A 64 -14.24 1.08 -16.23
CA ASN A 64 -14.93 0.57 -17.42
C ASN A 64 -16.41 0.24 -17.16
N ASN A 65 -16.82 0.09 -15.91
CA ASN A 65 -18.19 -0.22 -15.54
C ASN A 65 -18.59 0.47 -14.24
N THR A 66 -19.51 1.43 -14.31
CA THR A 66 -20.00 2.17 -13.12
C THR A 66 -20.85 1.29 -12.19
N TYR A 67 -21.50 0.25 -12.74
CA TYR A 67 -22.25 -0.73 -11.94
C TYR A 67 -21.38 -1.48 -10.93
N ASP A 68 -20.08 -1.61 -11.18
CA ASP A 68 -19.13 -2.21 -10.24
C ASP A 68 -19.05 -1.46 -8.90
N PHE A 69 -19.48 -0.19 -8.92
CA PHE A 69 -19.53 0.74 -7.80
C PHE A 69 -20.95 1.03 -7.31
N GLY A 70 -21.98 0.41 -7.90
CA GLY A 70 -23.39 0.60 -7.54
C GLY A 70 -24.08 1.79 -8.20
N MET A 71 -23.51 2.31 -9.29
CA MET A 71 -23.98 3.53 -9.96
C MET A 71 -24.43 3.21 -11.39
N GLY A 72 -25.42 3.95 -11.91
CA GLY A 72 -25.88 3.84 -13.30
C GLY A 72 -24.91 4.46 -14.31
N ARG A 73 -25.22 4.40 -15.61
CA ARG A 73 -24.39 4.95 -16.71
C ARG A 73 -24.85 6.32 -17.24
N ASN A 74 -25.75 6.98 -16.53
CA ASN A 74 -26.27 8.29 -16.94
C ASN A 74 -25.17 9.36 -16.86
N LEU A 75 -25.25 10.39 -17.70
CA LEU A 75 -24.29 11.49 -17.72
C LEU A 75 -24.26 12.26 -16.40
N ASP A 76 -25.40 12.35 -15.72
CA ASP A 76 -25.50 12.99 -14.39
C ASP A 76 -24.61 12.29 -13.34
N ASN A 77 -24.29 11.01 -13.56
CA ASN A 77 -23.43 10.25 -12.67
C ASN A 77 -21.94 10.48 -12.96
N LEU A 78 -21.54 11.13 -14.07
CA LEU A 78 -20.12 11.32 -14.44
C LEU A 78 -19.22 11.93 -13.35
N PRO A 79 -19.69 12.85 -12.48
CA PRO A 79 -18.90 13.33 -11.37
C PRO A 79 -18.47 12.22 -10.39
N GLU A 80 -19.27 11.15 -10.23
CA GLU A 80 -19.00 10.10 -9.25
C GLU A 80 -17.82 9.19 -9.64
N PRO A 81 -17.74 8.60 -10.86
CA PRO A 81 -16.55 7.87 -11.31
C PRO A 81 -15.29 8.73 -11.26
N ARG A 82 -15.40 10.03 -11.56
CA ARG A 82 -14.28 10.97 -11.44
C ARG A 82 -13.80 11.02 -9.98
N ALA A 83 -14.70 11.27 -9.04
CA ALA A 83 -14.38 11.31 -7.61
C ALA A 83 -13.77 9.99 -7.11
N ILE A 84 -14.31 8.85 -7.55
CA ILE A 84 -13.79 7.52 -7.23
C ILE A 84 -12.37 7.35 -7.77
N GLY A 85 -12.12 7.72 -9.03
CA GLY A 85 -10.80 7.64 -9.65
C GLY A 85 -9.76 8.50 -8.92
N PHE A 86 -10.10 9.75 -8.57
CA PHE A 86 -9.23 10.63 -7.79
C PHE A 86 -8.92 10.06 -6.41
N SER A 87 -9.96 9.58 -5.70
CA SER A 87 -9.79 8.98 -4.38
C SER A 87 -8.93 7.71 -4.43
N ALA A 88 -9.13 6.86 -5.44
CA ALA A 88 -8.33 5.66 -5.62
C ALA A 88 -6.86 5.99 -5.92
N ASN A 89 -6.59 6.95 -6.80
CA ASN A 89 -5.23 7.42 -7.06
C ASN A 89 -4.57 7.97 -5.78
N ARG A 90 -5.30 8.74 -4.98
CA ARG A 90 -4.78 9.29 -3.72
C ARG A 90 -4.42 8.19 -2.72
N ARG A 91 -5.32 7.21 -2.53
CA ARG A 91 -5.06 6.08 -1.64
C ARG A 91 -3.92 5.21 -2.12
N LEU A 92 -3.72 5.06 -3.43
CA LEU A 92 -2.54 4.35 -3.95
C LEU A 92 -1.25 5.01 -3.47
N LEU A 93 -1.13 6.33 -3.63
CA LEU A 93 0.04 7.08 -3.16
C LEU A 93 0.24 6.94 -1.65
N GLU A 94 -0.84 7.02 -0.86
CA GLU A 94 -0.76 6.85 0.61
C GLU A 94 -0.24 5.47 1.01
N VAL A 95 -0.71 4.40 0.36
CA VAL A 95 -0.25 3.04 0.66
C VAL A 95 1.20 2.85 0.23
N GLU A 96 1.63 3.47 -0.87
CA GLU A 96 3.04 3.48 -1.30
C GLU A 96 3.94 4.18 -0.27
N THR A 97 3.55 5.36 0.21
CA THR A 97 4.28 6.09 1.26
C THR A 97 4.40 5.26 2.53
N ILE A 98 3.29 4.72 3.05
CA ILE A 98 3.30 3.91 4.27
C ILE A 98 4.19 2.67 4.10
N SER A 99 4.11 2.00 2.94
CA SER A 99 4.91 0.79 2.69
C SER A 99 6.40 1.10 2.61
N GLN A 100 6.77 2.23 2.01
CA GLN A 100 8.16 2.70 1.98
C GLN A 100 8.66 3.03 3.39
N ASP A 101 7.86 3.74 4.19
CA ASP A 101 8.22 4.05 5.58
C ASP A 101 8.38 2.79 6.44
N CYS A 102 7.52 1.78 6.26
CA CYS A 102 7.68 0.49 6.93
C CYS A 102 9.00 -0.19 6.56
N SER A 103 9.42 -0.13 5.29
CA SER A 103 10.69 -0.72 4.86
C SER A 103 11.91 0.00 5.47
N LEU A 104 11.84 1.32 5.64
CA LEU A 104 12.84 2.12 6.32
C LEU A 104 12.85 1.83 7.83
N ALA A 105 11.66 1.71 8.43
CA ALA A 105 11.49 1.37 9.84
C ALA A 105 12.02 -0.03 10.17
N GLU A 106 11.98 -1.00 9.25
CA GLU A 106 12.56 -2.33 9.46
C GLU A 106 14.08 -2.26 9.71
N GLU A 107 14.79 -1.38 9.00
CA GLU A 107 16.23 -1.20 9.21
C GLU A 107 16.53 -0.59 10.58
N VAL A 108 15.76 0.42 10.98
CA VAL A 108 15.84 1.03 12.32
C VAL A 108 15.50 0.00 13.40
N PHE A 109 14.48 -0.82 13.17
CA PHE A 109 14.06 -1.87 14.09
C PHE A 109 15.14 -2.96 14.25
N LYS A 110 15.79 -3.36 13.15
CA LYS A 110 16.95 -4.27 13.18
C LYS A 110 18.15 -3.68 13.92
N LYS A 111 18.36 -2.36 13.80
CA LYS A 111 19.40 -1.66 14.57
C LYS A 111 19.07 -1.72 16.05
N VAL A 112 17.87 -1.31 16.45
CA VAL A 112 17.45 -1.23 17.86
C VAL A 112 17.42 -2.61 18.54
N THR A 113 17.06 -3.67 17.83
CA THR A 113 17.00 -5.05 18.39
C THR A 113 18.36 -5.70 18.59
N ARG A 114 19.43 -5.16 17.99
CA ARG A 114 20.80 -5.69 18.13
C ARG A 114 21.60 -4.88 19.15
N ALA A 115 22.49 -5.55 19.87
CA ALA A 115 23.45 -4.84 20.73
C ALA A 115 24.41 -4.01 19.85
N GLN A 116 24.70 -2.79 20.27
CA GLN A 116 25.54 -1.84 19.53
C GLN A 116 26.60 -1.21 20.43
N ILE A 117 27.61 -0.60 19.83
CA ILE A 117 28.58 0.25 20.55
C ILE A 117 28.25 1.69 20.19
N VAL A 118 27.91 2.50 21.20
CA VAL A 118 27.64 3.93 21.08
C VAL A 118 28.63 4.63 22.00
N ASP A 119 29.40 5.60 21.47
CA ASP A 119 30.43 6.34 22.20
C ASP A 119 31.42 5.45 22.97
N GLY A 120 31.86 4.35 22.34
CA GLY A 120 32.79 3.38 22.93
C GLY A 120 32.19 2.48 24.01
N LYS A 121 30.89 2.63 24.34
CA LYS A 121 30.19 1.82 25.34
C LYS A 121 29.23 0.85 24.67
N ARG A 122 29.20 -0.39 25.15
CA ARG A 122 28.26 -1.41 24.66
C ARG A 122 26.86 -1.14 25.21
N VAL A 123 25.91 -0.90 24.33
CA VAL A 123 24.48 -0.77 24.63
C VAL A 123 23.77 -2.06 24.23
N SER A 124 22.93 -2.59 25.11
CA SER A 124 22.11 -3.77 24.82
C SER A 124 21.04 -3.45 23.79
N GLY A 125 20.76 -4.40 22.89
CA GLY A 125 19.63 -4.29 21.99
C GLY A 125 18.29 -4.42 22.73
N LEU A 126 17.28 -3.70 22.27
CA LEU A 126 15.92 -3.76 22.79
C LEU A 126 15.15 -4.89 22.09
N ARG A 127 15.01 -6.02 22.80
CA ARG A 127 14.31 -7.20 22.30
C ARG A 127 12.80 -7.05 22.48
N PHE A 128 12.10 -6.64 21.42
CA PHE A 128 10.65 -6.42 21.46
C PHE A 128 9.82 -7.70 21.65
N ASP A 129 10.46 -8.87 21.60
CA ASP A 129 9.90 -10.19 21.93
C ASP A 129 10.08 -10.56 23.42
N ASP A 130 10.87 -9.79 24.18
CA ASP A 130 11.04 -9.98 25.62
C ASP A 130 9.85 -9.37 26.38
N HIS A 131 9.17 -10.17 27.19
CA HIS A 131 8.03 -9.74 28.00
C HIS A 131 8.34 -8.52 28.89
N ARG A 132 9.59 -8.34 29.33
CA ARG A 132 10.01 -7.19 30.14
C ARG A 132 10.08 -5.89 29.34
N VAL A 133 10.51 -5.98 28.07
CA VAL A 133 10.53 -4.85 27.15
C VAL A 133 9.11 -4.44 26.75
N ILE A 134 8.27 -5.43 26.50
CA ILE A 134 6.84 -5.24 26.26
C ILE A 134 6.21 -4.51 27.46
N ALA A 135 6.44 -4.97 28.68
CA ALA A 135 5.92 -4.31 29.88
C ALA A 135 6.33 -2.84 30.00
N LEU A 136 7.55 -2.48 29.61
CA LEU A 136 8.02 -1.08 29.56
C LEU A 136 7.28 -0.24 28.50
N ALA A 137 6.99 -0.81 27.33
CA ALA A 137 6.27 -0.12 26.26
C ALA A 137 4.77 0.11 26.59
N TYR A 138 4.18 -0.78 27.40
CA TYR A 138 2.80 -0.66 27.86
C TYR A 138 2.66 0.04 29.22
N TYR A 139 3.77 0.47 29.83
CA TYR A 139 3.76 1.24 31.07
C TYR A 139 3.31 2.68 30.77
N LYS A 140 2.04 2.99 31.09
CA LYS A 140 1.57 4.37 31.17
C LYS A 140 1.87 4.92 32.58
N PRO A 141 2.50 6.11 32.70
CA PRO A 141 2.63 6.79 33.99
C PRO A 141 1.27 7.20 34.56
#